data_AF-A0A1C6UQ87-F1
#
_entry.id   AF-A0A1C6UQ87-F1
#
_cell.length_a   1.000
_cell.length_b   1.000
_cell.length_c   1.000
_cell.angle_alpha   90.00
_cell.angle_beta   90.00
_cell.angle_gamma   90.00
#
_symmetry.space_group_name_H-M   'P 1'
#
loop_
_entity.id
_entity.type
_entity.pdbx_description
1 polymer ?
#
loop_
_entity_poly.entity_id
_entity_poly.type
_entity_poly.pdbx_seq_one_letter_code
_entity_poly.pdbx_strand_id
1 'polypeptide(L)'
;MSIDWDGQADPLRQPPQADAQEQRQDETVVGPPDRVSEAVPEASEADLAEQGVLVPPSDQADLAGSVRDDLTAADALEQNQETPVPDEDRRG
;
A
#
# COMPACT_ATOMS: atom_id res chain seq x y z
N MET A 1 -18.53 -60.28 22.08
CA MET A 1 -17.41 -59.41 22.48
C MET A 1 -17.87 -57.97 22.28
N SER A 2 -18.27 -57.29 23.36
CA SER A 2 -18.56 -55.85 23.32
C SER A 2 -17.30 -55.13 23.75
N ILE A 3 -16.85 -54.16 22.95
CA ILE A 3 -15.69 -53.33 23.25
C ILE A 3 -16.20 -52.16 24.11
N ASP A 4 -15.73 -52.09 25.35
CA ASP A 4 -15.97 -50.97 26.28
C ASP A 4 -15.34 -49.69 25.72
N TRP A 5 -16.17 -48.78 25.20
CA TRP A 5 -15.77 -47.46 24.67
C TRP A 5 -15.79 -46.34 25.72
N ASP A 6 -16.05 -46.64 26.99
CA ASP A 6 -16.25 -45.61 28.03
C ASP A 6 -14.95 -45.09 28.69
N GLY A 7 -13.78 -45.57 28.25
CA GLY A 7 -12.49 -45.27 28.90
C GLY A 7 -11.57 -44.26 28.20
N GLN A 8 -11.85 -43.88 26.94
CA GLN A 8 -11.00 -42.93 26.21
C GLN A 8 -11.70 -41.58 26.13
N ALA A 9 -11.34 -40.69 27.05
CA ALA A 9 -11.65 -39.28 26.96
C ALA A 9 -11.21 -38.77 25.60
N ASP A 10 -12.18 -38.55 24.70
CA ASP A 10 -11.98 -38.05 23.36
C ASP A 10 -11.31 -36.67 23.44
N PRO A 11 -10.03 -36.53 23.08
CA PRO A 11 -9.30 -35.27 23.21
C PRO A 11 -9.86 -34.17 22.29
N LEU A 12 -10.74 -34.52 21.33
CA LEU A 12 -11.45 -33.55 20.48
C LEU A 12 -12.71 -32.97 21.13
N ARG A 13 -13.20 -33.57 22.24
CA ARG A 13 -14.33 -33.01 23.01
C ARG A 13 -13.90 -31.87 23.93
N GLN A 14 -12.61 -31.70 24.17
CA GLN A 14 -12.09 -30.58 24.94
C GLN A 14 -11.34 -29.64 24.00
N PRO A 15 -11.72 -28.35 23.96
CA PRO A 15 -10.96 -27.39 23.21
C PRO A 15 -9.54 -27.32 23.79
N PRO A 16 -8.51 -27.06 22.96
CA PRO A 16 -7.15 -26.80 23.41
C PRO A 16 -7.10 -25.84 24.61
N GLN A 17 -6.10 -26.00 25.47
CA GLN A 17 -5.97 -25.16 26.67
C GLN A 17 -5.92 -23.65 26.37
N ALA A 18 -5.42 -23.28 25.19
CA ALA A 18 -5.41 -21.90 24.69
C ALA A 18 -6.83 -21.37 24.48
N ASP A 19 -7.65 -22.10 23.71
CA ASP A 19 -9.06 -21.78 23.47
C ASP A 19 -9.87 -21.70 24.78
N ALA A 20 -9.57 -22.58 25.75
CA ALA A 20 -10.22 -22.54 27.07
C ALA A 20 -9.79 -21.33 27.91
N GLN A 21 -8.61 -20.76 27.67
CA GLN A 21 -8.12 -19.56 28.35
C GLN A 21 -8.71 -18.28 27.72
N GLU A 22 -8.83 -18.24 26.39
CA GLU A 22 -9.50 -17.16 25.67
C GLU A 22 -10.99 -17.08 26.01
N GLN A 23 -11.69 -18.23 26.11
CA GLN A 23 -13.10 -18.28 26.49
C GLN A 23 -13.41 -17.94 27.95
N ARG A 24 -12.39 -17.88 28.82
CA ARG A 24 -12.55 -17.42 30.22
C ARG A 24 -12.43 -15.92 30.35
N GLN A 25 -12.05 -15.21 29.29
CA GLN A 25 -12.01 -13.75 29.34
C GLN A 25 -13.41 -13.19 29.16
N ASP A 26 -13.74 -12.20 29.99
CA ASP A 26 -14.98 -11.46 29.83
C ASP A 26 -14.96 -10.73 28.48
N GLU A 27 -16.10 -10.73 27.79
CA GLU A 27 -16.26 -9.96 26.57
C GLU A 27 -16.00 -8.48 26.89
N THR A 28 -14.98 -7.91 26.26
CA THR A 28 -14.69 -6.49 26.42
C THR A 28 -15.79 -5.69 25.75
N VAL A 29 -16.59 -4.99 26.53
CA VAL A 29 -17.58 -4.05 26.00
C VAL A 29 -16.83 -2.91 25.34
N VAL A 30 -16.74 -2.97 24.02
CA VAL A 30 -16.26 -1.84 23.21
C VAL A 30 -17.34 -0.76 23.30
N GLY A 31 -16.98 0.38 23.88
CA GLY A 31 -17.86 1.54 23.98
C GLY A 31 -18.33 2.02 22.60
N PRO A 32 -19.34 2.90 22.53
CA PRO A 32 -19.73 3.52 21.27
C PRO A 32 -18.49 4.09 20.59
N PRO A 33 -18.33 3.91 19.26
CA PRO A 33 -17.21 4.51 18.56
C PRO A 33 -17.24 6.02 18.80
N ASP A 34 -16.12 6.57 19.28
CA ASP A 34 -15.96 8.01 19.40
C ASP A 34 -16.18 8.65 18.02
N ARG A 35 -17.00 9.70 17.96
CA ARG A 35 -17.17 10.47 16.72
C ARG A 35 -15.91 11.29 16.50
N VAL A 36 -15.02 10.78 15.65
CA VAL A 36 -13.97 11.59 15.02
C VAL A 36 -14.63 12.75 14.28
N SER A 37 -14.59 13.93 14.89
CA SER A 37 -15.13 15.19 14.32
C SER A 37 -14.11 15.92 13.45
N GLU A 38 -12.94 15.33 13.23
CA GLU A 38 -11.94 15.89 12.35
C GLU A 38 -12.19 15.40 10.93
N ALA A 39 -12.44 16.35 10.02
CA ALA A 39 -12.28 16.07 8.61
C ALA A 39 -10.84 15.62 8.42
N VAL A 40 -10.66 14.34 8.06
CA VAL A 40 -9.36 13.82 7.65
C VAL A 40 -8.86 14.73 6.52
N PRO A 41 -7.64 15.29 6.60
CA PRO A 41 -7.12 16.11 5.53
C PRO A 41 -7.23 15.36 4.20
N GLU A 42 -7.71 16.04 3.17
CA GLU A 42 -7.71 15.46 1.83
C GLU A 42 -6.28 15.04 1.49
N ALA A 43 -6.13 13.79 1.03
CA ALA A 43 -4.85 13.25 0.62
C ALA A 43 -4.22 14.18 -0.43
N SER A 44 -2.93 14.46 -0.28
CA SER A 44 -2.24 15.30 -1.25
C SER A 44 -2.17 14.61 -2.62
N GLU A 45 -1.90 15.38 -3.67
CA GLU A 45 -1.73 14.81 -5.02
C GLU A 45 -0.65 13.71 -5.05
N ALA A 46 0.44 13.88 -4.30
CA ALA A 46 1.49 12.88 -4.16
C ALA A 46 0.97 11.60 -3.49
N ASP A 47 0.20 11.74 -2.40
CA ASP A 47 -0.39 10.58 -1.70
C ASP A 47 -1.38 9.82 -2.59
N LEU A 48 -2.16 10.54 -3.41
CA LEU A 48 -3.10 9.95 -4.36
C LEU A 48 -2.38 9.24 -5.51
N ALA A 49 -1.21 9.74 -5.94
CA ALA A 49 -0.36 9.07 -6.93
C ALA A 49 0.21 7.76 -6.38
N GLU A 50 0.72 7.77 -5.15
CA GLU A 50 1.28 6.58 -4.49
C GLU A 50 0.23 5.50 -4.21
N GLN A 51 -1.00 5.91 -3.91
CA GLN A 51 -2.13 4.99 -3.74
C GLN A 51 -2.69 4.46 -5.07
N GLY A 52 -2.17 4.94 -6.22
CA GLY A 52 -2.66 4.58 -7.54
C GLY A 52 -4.07 5.10 -7.84
N VAL A 53 -4.55 6.09 -7.08
CA VAL A 53 -5.85 6.75 -7.29
C VAL A 53 -5.76 7.68 -8.49
N LEU A 54 -4.63 8.38 -8.64
CA LEU A 54 -4.36 9.13 -9.85
C LEU A 54 -4.05 8.13 -10.97
N VAL A 55 -4.95 8.06 -11.94
CA VAL A 55 -4.66 7.44 -13.23
C VAL A 55 -3.63 8.35 -13.89
N PRO A 56 -2.38 7.90 -14.10
CA PRO A 56 -1.44 8.68 -14.89
C PRO A 56 -2.13 9.03 -16.21
N PRO A 57 -1.91 10.21 -16.79
CA PRO A 57 -2.44 10.51 -18.11
C PRO A 57 -2.00 9.37 -19.02
N SER A 58 -2.96 8.50 -19.37
CA SER A 58 -2.69 7.29 -20.15
C SER A 58 -2.07 7.69 -21.50
N ASP A 59 -1.66 6.72 -22.31
CA ASP A 59 -1.11 6.86 -23.68
C ASP A 59 -1.91 7.77 -24.66
N GLN A 60 -2.97 8.44 -24.19
CA GLN A 60 -3.70 9.56 -24.77
C GLN A 60 -3.10 10.95 -24.49
N ALA A 61 -2.06 11.08 -23.65
CA ALA A 61 -1.15 12.20 -23.82
C ALA A 61 -0.63 12.04 -25.24
N ASP A 62 -1.13 12.88 -26.15
CA ASP A 62 -0.78 12.82 -27.57
C ASP A 62 0.72 13.12 -27.67
N LEU A 63 1.54 12.09 -27.44
CA LEU A 63 2.99 12.18 -27.49
C LEU A 63 3.41 12.58 -28.90
N ALA A 64 2.63 12.18 -29.91
CA ALA A 64 2.81 12.63 -31.29
C ALA A 64 2.55 14.13 -31.44
N GLY A 65 1.48 14.67 -30.84
CA GLY A 65 1.22 16.12 -30.75
C GLY A 65 2.16 16.89 -29.83
N SER A 66 2.89 16.19 -28.94
CA SER A 66 3.92 16.76 -28.07
C SER A 66 5.28 16.87 -28.77
N VAL A 67 5.46 16.21 -29.93
CA VAL A 67 6.59 16.48 -30.82
C VAL A 67 6.29 17.77 -31.56
N ARG A 68 7.11 18.80 -31.33
CA ARG A 68 6.98 20.07 -32.07
C ARG A 68 7.27 19.79 -33.56
N ASP A 69 6.34 20.16 -34.43
CA ASP A 69 6.51 20.05 -35.88
C ASP A 69 7.67 20.91 -36.43
N ASP A 70 8.09 21.92 -35.66
CA ASP A 70 9.15 22.88 -36.02
C ASP A 70 10.54 22.52 -35.46
N LEU A 71 10.86 21.24 -35.28
CA LEU A 71 12.23 20.83 -34.89
C LEU A 71 13.24 21.20 -35.98
N THR A 72 14.23 22.01 -35.62
CA THR A 72 15.32 22.42 -36.49
C THR A 72 16.60 21.63 -36.22
N ALA A 73 17.57 21.73 -37.13
CA ALA A 73 18.89 21.16 -36.91
C ALA A 73 19.62 21.77 -35.69
N ALA A 74 19.27 23.00 -35.30
CA ALA A 74 19.83 23.65 -34.11
C ALA A 74 19.30 23.03 -32.82
N ASP A 75 18.01 22.68 -32.77
CA ASP A 75 17.39 22.01 -31.63
C ASP A 75 18.01 20.62 -31.42
N ALA A 76 18.25 19.88 -32.50
CA ALA A 76 18.93 18.59 -32.43
C ALA A 76 20.38 18.72 -31.92
N LEU A 77 21.08 19.79 -32.29
CA LEU A 77 22.42 20.10 -31.79
C LEU A 77 22.40 20.38 -30.29
N GLU A 78 21.43 21.16 -29.81
CA GLU A 78 21.25 21.48 -28.40
C GLU A 78 20.96 20.24 -27.55
N GLN A 79 20.09 19.35 -28.04
CA GLN A 79 19.74 18.09 -27.34
C GLN A 79 20.89 17.09 -27.25
N ASN A 80 21.86 17.15 -28.18
CA ASN A 80 23.05 16.31 -28.14
C ASN A 80 24.17 16.87 -27.25
N GLN A 81 23.99 18.03 -26.62
CA GLN A 81 24.98 18.58 -25.70
C GLN A 81 24.91 17.84 -24.37
N GLU A 82 26.05 17.28 -23.96
CA GLU A 82 26.22 16.72 -22.63
C GLU A 82 26.00 17.82 -21.59
N THR A 83 25.07 17.61 -20.66
CA THR A 83 24.95 18.46 -19.47
C THR A 83 26.02 18.02 -18.49
N PRO A 84 27.04 18.85 -18.19
CA PRO A 84 28.09 18.48 -17.26
C PRO A 84 27.47 18.22 -15.88
N VAL A 85 27.66 17.00 -15.37
CA VAL A 85 27.28 16.67 -14.00
C VAL A 85 28.29 17.31 -13.06
N PRO A 86 27.88 18.17 -12.11
CA PRO A 86 28.81 18.71 -11.14
C PRO A 86 29.32 17.56 -10.24
N ASP A 87 30.64 17.40 -10.16
CA ASP A 87 31.29 16.48 -9.20
C ASP A 87 30.87 16.85 -7.77
N GLU A 88 29.96 16.06 -7.17
CA GLU A 88 29.56 16.20 -5.77
C GLU A 88 30.74 15.93 -4.81
N ASP A 89 31.75 15.17 -5.27
CA ASP A 89 32.95 14.78 -4.53
C ASP A 89 33.98 15.89 -4.30
N ARG A 90 33.81 17.09 -4.87
CA ARG A 90 34.70 18.24 -4.57
C ARG A 90 34.37 18.97 -3.27
N ARG A 91 33.35 18.52 -2.54
CA ARG A 91 33.00 19.02 -1.21
C ARG A 91 33.24 17.95 -0.14
N GLY A 92 34.47 17.43 -0.06
CA GLY A 92 34.97 16.57 1.02
C GLY A 92 36.24 17.13 1.61
#